data_AF-R4YYI2-F1
#
_entry.id   AF-R4YYI2-F1
#
_cell.length_a   1.000
_cell.length_b   1.000
_cell.length_c   1.000
_cell.angle_alpha   90.00
_cell.angle_beta   90.00
_cell.angle_gamma   90.00
#
_symmetry.space_group_name_H-M   'P 1'
#
loop_
_entity.id
_entity.type
_entity.pdbx_description
1 polymer ?
#
loop_
_entity_poly.entity_id
_entity_poly.type
_entity_poly.pdbx_seq_one_letter_code
_entity_poly.pdbx_strand_id
1 'polypeptide(L)' 'MGPMTVTLDLPAEAQARLQAESNRRGITLDQLIAEIAASFPDGAAAPRRKLAFVGIGSSTSGRGARDADEMLAEGFGRD' A
#
# COMPACT_ATOMS: atom_id res chain seq x y z
N MET A 1 -7.47 -19.39 -18.93
CA MET A 1 -8.22 -18.33 -19.63
C MET A 1 -7.50 -18.03 -20.93
N GLY A 2 -8.22 -17.89 -22.05
CA GLY A 2 -7.63 -17.48 -23.32
C GLY A 2 -7.22 -15.99 -23.31
N PRO A 3 -6.49 -15.52 -24.33
CA PRO A 3 -6.15 -14.10 -24.45
C PRO A 3 -7.42 -13.26 -24.56
N MET A 4 -7.46 -12.15 -23.82
CA MET A 4 -8.53 -11.16 -23.85
C MET A 4 -8.01 -9.90 -24.54
N THR A 5 -8.67 -9.47 -25.61
CA THR A 5 -8.36 -8.20 -26.28
C THR A 5 -9.21 -7.08 -25.69
N VAL A 6 -8.58 -5.96 -25.35
CA VAL A 6 -9.25 -4.76 -24.84
C VAL A 6 -8.81 -3.57 -25.68
N THR A 7 -9.75 -2.72 -26.05
CA THR A 7 -9.47 -1.45 -26.70
C THR A 7 -9.72 -0.32 -25.70
N LEU A 8 -8.71 0.52 -25.49
CA LEU A 8 -8.75 1.65 -24.57
C LEU A 8 -8.62 2.93 -25.41
N ASP A 9 -9.57 3.85 -25.27
CA ASP A 9 -9.42 5.19 -25.81
C ASP A 9 -8.66 6.03 -24.77
N LEU A 10 -7.47 6.49 -25.14
CA LEU A 10 -6.55 7.20 -24.25
C LEU A 10 -6.23 8.57 -24.83
N PRO A 11 -6.19 9.63 -23.99
CA PRO A 11 -5.60 10.89 -24.39
C PRO A 11 -4.16 10.68 -24.87
N ALA A 12 -3.75 11.40 -25.92
CA ALA A 12 -2.42 11.26 -26.52
C ALA A 12 -1.27 11.40 -25.50
N GLU A 13 -1.44 12.28 -24.51
CA GLU A 13 -0.47 12.46 -23.43
C GLU A 13 -0.34 11.19 -22.55
N ALA A 14 -1.45 10.54 -22.23
CA ALA A 14 -1.45 9.31 -21.42
C ALA A 14 -0.77 8.16 -22.19
N GLN A 15 -1.05 8.03 -23.49
CA GLN A 15 -0.38 7.06 -24.35
C GLN A 15 1.14 7.31 -24.40
N ALA A 16 1.57 8.56 -24.58
CA ALA A 16 2.98 8.91 -24.63
C ALA A 16 3.71 8.58 -23.31
N ARG A 17 3.06 8.81 -22.16
CA ARG A 17 3.61 8.47 -20.83
C ARG A 17 3.75 6.96 -20.64
N LEU A 18 2.76 6.17 -21.04
CA LEU A 18 2.83 4.72 -20.96
C LEU A 18 3.96 4.18 -21.85
N GLN A 19 4.12 4.74 -23.07
CA GLN A 19 5.19 4.35 -23.98
C GLN A 19 6.58 4.73 -23.45
N ALA A 20 6.72 5.92 -22.85
CA ALA A 20 7.97 6.33 -22.24
C ALA A 20 8.35 5.41 -21.06
N GLU A 21 7.36 5.01 -20.25
CA GLU A 21 7.59 4.15 -19.09
C GLU A 21 7.91 2.71 -19.47
N SER A 22 7.25 2.15 -20.50
CA SER A 22 7.58 0.82 -21.01
C SER A 22 9.00 0.78 -21.57
N ASN A 23 9.39 1.80 -22.34
CA ASN A 23 10.75 1.95 -22.86
C ASN A 23 11.78 2.09 -21.73
N ARG A 24 11.48 2.89 -20.70
CA ARG A 24 12.35 3.10 -19.53
C ARG A 24 12.61 1.79 -18.78
N ARG A 25 11.60 0.94 -18.66
CA ARG A 25 11.67 -0.36 -17.97
C ARG A 25 12.14 -1.51 -18.87
N GLY A 26 12.18 -1.32 -20.19
CA GLY A 26 12.51 -2.37 -21.16
C GLY A 26 11.44 -3.47 -21.25
N ILE A 27 10.18 -3.15 -20.95
CA ILE A 27 9.04 -4.10 -21.00
C ILE A 27 8.06 -3.72 -22.10
N THR A 28 7.16 -4.62 -22.47
CA THR A 28 6.11 -4.31 -23.46
C THR A 28 5.03 -3.41 -22.85
N LEU A 29 4.33 -2.67 -23.71
CA LEU A 29 3.20 -1.84 -23.29
C LEU A 29 2.09 -2.69 -22.63
N ASP A 30 1.82 -3.88 -23.18
CA ASP A 30 0.83 -4.81 -22.62
C ASP A 30 1.21 -5.31 -21.22
N GLN A 31 2.49 -5.59 -20.99
CA GLN A 31 3.00 -5.99 -19.67
C GLN A 31 2.84 -4.85 -18.66
N LEU A 32 3.19 -3.62 -19.05
CA LEU A 32 2.99 -2.44 -18.21
C LEU A 32 1.50 -2.24 -17.87
N ILE A 33 0.61 -2.38 -18.85
CA ILE A 33 -0.84 -2.26 -18.64
C ILE A 33 -1.34 -3.35 -17.69
N ALA A 34 -0.87 -4.59 -17.83
CA ALA A 34 -1.22 -5.69 -16.93
C ALA A 34 -0.74 -5.45 -15.48
N GLU A 35 0.48 -4.94 -15.29
CA GLU A 35 1.00 -4.57 -13.97
C GLU A 35 0.15 -3.46 -13.32
N ILE A 36 -0.19 -2.42 -14.09
CA ILE A 36 -1.05 -1.33 -13.61
C ILE A 36 -2.44 -1.88 -13.28
N ALA A 37 -3.02 -2.72 -14.14
CA ALA A 37 -4.32 -3.34 -13.92
C ALA A 37 -4.36 -4.15 -12.62
N ALA A 38 -3.30 -4.93 -12.36
CA ALA A 38 -3.15 -5.71 -11.13
C ALA A 38 -2.96 -4.86 -9.87
N SER A 39 -2.60 -3.57 -10.01
CA SER A 39 -2.50 -2.65 -8.88
C SER A 39 -3.85 -2.08 -8.43
N PHE A 40 -4.89 -2.18 -9.25
CA PHE A 40 -6.22 -1.75 -8.85
C PHE A 40 -6.80 -2.72 -7.82
N PRO A 41 -7.52 -2.22 -6.81
CA PRO A 41 -8.20 -3.09 -5.86
C PRO A 41 -9.21 -3.97 -6.60
N ASP A 42 -9.18 -5.27 -6.33
CA ASP A 42 -10.26 -6.17 -6.73
C ASP A 42 -11.56 -5.60 -6.17
N GLY A 43 -12.56 -5.37 -7.02
CA GLY A 43 -13.83 -4.73 -6.67
C GLY A 43 -14.67 -5.43 -5.58
N ALA A 44 -14.12 -6.43 -4.90
CA ALA A 44 -14.60 -6.92 -3.62
C ALA A 44 -14.36 -5.82 -2.57
N ALA A 45 -15.40 -5.01 -2.33
CA ALA A 45 -15.48 -3.96 -1.31
C ALA A 45 -14.43 -4.12 -0.20
N ALA A 46 -13.36 -3.32 -0.25
CA ALA A 46 -12.30 -3.37 0.74
C ALA A 46 -12.94 -3.27 2.14
N PRO A 47 -12.66 -4.20 3.08
CA PRO A 47 -13.16 -4.07 4.43
C PRO A 47 -12.65 -2.74 4.97
N ARG A 48 -13.57 -1.90 5.47
CA ARG A 48 -13.26 -0.60 6.09
C ARG A 48 -12.10 -0.78 7.07
N ARG A 49 -10.88 -0.39 6.68
CA ARG A 49 -9.71 -0.45 7.55
C ARG A 49 -10.01 0.45 8.75
N LYS A 50 -10.31 -0.16 9.89
CA LYS A 50 -10.34 0.54 11.18
C LYS A 50 -8.93 1.08 11.37
N LEU A 51 -8.82 2.40 11.47
CA LEU A 51 -7.56 3.10 11.56
C LEU A 51 -6.84 2.64 12.84
N ALA A 52 -5.78 1.86 12.69
CA ALA A 52 -4.99 1.30 13.79
C ALA A 52 -4.32 2.37 14.66
N PHE A 53 -4.30 3.64 14.23
CA PHE A 53 -3.71 4.74 14.99
C PHE A 53 -4.42 5.01 16.32
N VAL A 54 -5.71 4.66 16.45
CA VAL A 54 -6.49 4.92 17.68
C VAL A 54 -6.04 4.00 18.84
N GLY A 55 -5.26 2.95 18.56
CA GLY A 55 -4.82 1.96 19.57
C GLY A 55 -3.33 1.95 19.92
N ILE A 56 -2.48 2.75 19.26
CA ILE A 56 -1.01 2.70 19.44
C ILE A 56 -0.52 3.22 20.82
N GLY A 57 -1.44 3.65 21.69
CA GLY A 57 -1.15 4.05 23.07
C GLY A 57 -2.14 3.53 24.11
N SER A 58 -3.07 2.64 23.76
CA SER A 58 -4.02 2.09 24.73
C SER A 58 -3.42 0.88 25.46
N SER A 59 -2.49 1.14 26.37
CA SER A 59 -2.03 0.11 27.31
C SER A 59 -3.18 -0.32 28.22
N THR A 60 -3.60 -1.59 28.15
CA THR A 60 -4.68 -2.16 28.96
C THR A 60 -4.28 -2.46 30.40
N SER A 61 -2.99 -2.31 30.73
CA SER A 61 -2.40 -2.56 32.05
C SER A 61 -2.62 -1.42 33.06
N GLY A 62 -3.33 -0.35 32.67
CA GLY A 62 -3.55 0.83 33.51
C GLY A 62 -2.35 1.78 33.63
N ARG A 63 -1.19 1.40 33.10
CA ARG A 63 0.02 2.22 33.02
C ARG A 63 0.05 2.98 31.69
N GLY A 64 0.15 4.31 31.74
CA GLY A 64 0.12 5.19 30.58
C GLY A 64 1.47 5.85 30.32
N ALA A 65 1.53 6.72 29.30
CA ALA A 65 2.75 7.42 28.91
C ALA A 65 3.41 8.24 30.05
N ARG A 66 2.61 8.71 31.02
CA ARG A 66 3.09 9.41 32.22
C ARG A 66 3.91 8.54 33.18
N ASP A 67 3.75 7.23 33.10
CA ASP A 67 4.43 6.27 33.98
C ASP A 67 5.71 5.72 33.33
N ALA A 68 6.07 6.23 32.13
CA ALA A 68 7.20 5.73 31.35
C ALA A 68 8.54 5.90 32.07
N ASP A 69 8.75 7.02 32.78
CA ASP A 69 9.99 7.28 33.50
C ASP A 69 10.17 6.33 34.69
N GLU A 70 9.09 6.01 35.40
CA GLU A 70 9.09 5.03 36.50
C GLU A 70 9.41 3.62 35.97
N MET A 71 8.80 3.23 34.84
CA MET A 71 9.06 1.94 34.20
C MET A 71 10.49 1.80 33.65
N LEU A 72 11.09 2.89 33.16
CA LEU A 72 12.50 2.89 32.76
C LEU A 72 13.42 2.73 33.98
N ALA A 73 13.06 3.36 35.10
CA ALA A 73 13.79 3.25 36.36
C ALA A 73 13.67 1.85 37.00
N GLU A 74 12.56 1.13 36.79
CA GLU A 74 12.36 -0.26 37.23
C GLU A 74 13.34 -1.25 36.57
N GLY A 75 14.02 -0.86 35.47
CA GLY A 75 15.14 -1.60 34.90
C GLY A 75 14.88 -2.07 33.47
N PHE A 76 14.93 -1.13 32.53
CA PHE A 76 14.88 -1.45 31.11
C PHE A 76 16.15 -2.20 30.66
N GLY A 77 15.99 -3.38 30.07
CA GLY A 77 17.09 -4.13 29.43
C GLY A 77 18.00 -4.94 30.36
N ARG A 78 17.53 -5.32 31.56
CA ARG A 78 18.21 -6.35 32.36
C ARG A 78 17.72 -7.75 31.98
N ASP A 79 18.58 -8.51 31.33
CA ASP A 79 18.60 -9.98 31.33
C ASP A 79 19.68 -10.47 32.32
#